data_AF-A0A7W1RAB5-F1
#
_entry.id   AF-A0A7W1RAB5-F1
#
_cell.length_a   1.000
_cell.length_b   1.000
_cell.length_c   1.000
_cell.angle_alpha   90.00
_cell.angle_beta   90.00
_cell.angle_gamma   90.00
#
_symmetry.space_group_name_H-M   'P 1'
#
loop_
_entity.id
_entity.type
_entity.pdbx_description
1 polymer ?
#
loop_
_entity_poly.entity_id
_entity_poly.type
_entity_poly.pdbx_seq_one_letter_code
_entity_poly.pdbx_strand_id
1 'polypeptide(L)'
;MSQQFTPNNPLPQEAKVPTETAVFSPAVEAEIDGHLAKYPLERKRSAILPLMFIVQRERGGYLDPPGVAYLADRLGVRITDIWEVATFYSMINTEPVGKYHLQVCRTLSCKILGAGKITAQCSEKLGIKPGETTS
;
A
#
# COMPACT_ATOMS: atom_id res chain seq x y z
N MET A 1 -17.97 -7.28 27.19
CA MET A 1 -17.51 -8.26 26.18
C MET A 1 -16.33 -7.66 25.45
N SER A 2 -15.16 -7.80 26.08
CA SER A 2 -13.85 -7.28 25.71
C SER A 2 -13.31 -8.09 24.54
N GLN A 3 -13.53 -7.63 23.30
CA GLN A 3 -12.80 -8.18 22.17
C GLN A 3 -11.38 -7.66 22.23
N GLN A 4 -10.47 -8.55 22.61
CA GLN A 4 -9.03 -8.38 22.55
C GLN A 4 -8.66 -8.09 21.09
N PHE A 5 -8.06 -6.93 20.87
CA PHE A 5 -7.31 -6.64 19.65
C PHE A 5 -6.08 -7.54 19.70
N THR A 6 -6.12 -8.68 19.01
CA THR A 6 -4.93 -9.51 18.80
C THR A 6 -4.13 -8.86 17.67
N PRO A 7 -2.94 -8.29 17.93
CA PRO A 7 -2.03 -7.87 16.87
C PRO A 7 -1.44 -9.14 16.26
N ASN A 8 -2.19 -9.76 15.35
CA ASN A 8 -1.77 -10.99 14.68
C ASN A 8 -1.45 -10.69 13.21
N ASN A 9 -0.57 -9.72 13.00
CA ASN A 9 0.27 -9.73 11.82
C ASN A 9 1.72 -9.65 12.31
N PRO A 10 2.51 -10.72 12.20
CA PRO A 10 3.94 -10.61 12.47
C PRO A 10 4.49 -9.52 11.54
N LEU A 11 5.23 -8.56 12.12
CA LEU A 11 6.10 -7.68 11.34
C LEU A 11 6.84 -8.58 10.34
N PRO A 12 6.88 -8.25 9.03
CA PRO A 12 7.58 -9.07 8.03
C PRO A 12 8.93 -9.46 8.60
N GLN A 13 9.04 -10.74 8.97
CA GLN A 13 10.21 -11.26 9.66
C GLN A 13 11.35 -11.16 8.64
N GLU A 14 12.38 -10.41 9.02
CA GLU A 14 13.56 -10.04 8.24
C GLU A 14 13.33 -8.89 7.26
N ALA A 15 13.63 -7.67 7.72
CA ALA A 15 14.00 -6.55 6.86
C ALA A 15 15.28 -6.91 6.10
N LYS A 16 15.17 -7.72 5.03
CA LYS A 16 16.21 -7.84 4.02
C LYS A 16 16.48 -6.42 3.53
N VAL A 17 17.65 -5.87 3.87
CA VAL A 17 18.13 -4.61 3.31
C VAL A 17 18.08 -4.79 1.79
N PRO A 18 17.19 -4.10 1.06
CA PRO A 18 17.07 -4.35 -0.37
C PRO A 18 18.39 -3.92 -1.01
N THR A 19 19.08 -4.86 -1.64
CA THR A 19 20.36 -4.61 -2.31
C THR A 19 20.17 -3.97 -3.68
N GLU A 20 18.91 -3.90 -4.15
CA GLU A 20 18.52 -3.33 -5.43
C GLU A 20 17.54 -2.18 -5.19
N THR A 21 17.77 -1.05 -5.87
CA THR A 21 16.94 0.16 -5.80
C THR A 21 16.09 0.24 -7.06
N ALA A 22 14.79 0.48 -6.91
CA ALA A 22 13.90 0.66 -8.07
C ALA A 22 14.29 1.89 -8.90
N VAL A 23 14.20 1.76 -10.23
CA VAL A 23 14.43 2.86 -11.17
C VAL A 23 13.11 3.20 -11.86
N PHE A 24 12.72 4.47 -11.81
CA PHE A 24 11.49 4.96 -12.45
C PHE A 24 11.77 5.73 -13.73
N SER A 25 10.73 5.87 -14.56
CA SER A 25 10.83 6.66 -15.79
C SER A 25 11.00 8.16 -15.47
N PRO A 26 11.61 8.96 -16.37
CA PRO A 26 11.81 10.39 -16.14
C PRO A 26 10.51 11.17 -15.86
N ALA A 27 9.39 10.71 -16.43
CA ALA A 27 8.08 11.33 -16.19
C ALA A 27 7.60 11.11 -14.74
N VAL A 28 7.83 9.92 -14.18
CA VAL A 28 7.49 9.58 -12.80
C VAL A 28 8.39 10.33 -11.83
N GLU A 29 9.68 10.43 -12.11
CA GLU A 29 10.62 11.22 -11.31
C GLU A 29 10.19 12.71 -11.24
N ALA A 30 9.72 13.28 -12.35
CA ALA A 30 9.18 14.64 -12.36
C ALA A 30 7.90 14.79 -11.51
N GLU A 31 7.03 13.78 -11.51
CA GLU A 31 5.84 13.74 -10.63
C GLU A 31 6.26 13.69 -9.15
N ILE A 32 7.24 12.85 -8.81
CA ILE A 32 7.80 12.72 -7.47
C ILE A 32 8.40 14.05 -7.01
N ASP A 33 9.17 14.73 -7.85
CA ASP A 33 9.73 16.05 -7.57
C ASP A 33 8.65 17.10 -7.33
N GLY A 34 7.59 17.07 -8.13
CA GLY A 34 6.42 17.93 -7.94
C GLY A 34 5.70 17.69 -6.61
N HIS A 35 5.69 16.44 -6.12
CA HIS A 35 5.16 16.12 -4.79
C HIS A 35 6.10 16.54 -3.66
N LEU A 36 7.41 16.36 -3.83
CA LEU A 36 8.43 16.77 -2.85
C LEU A 36 8.48 18.28 -2.68
N ALA A 37 8.31 19.05 -3.75
CA ALA A 37 8.30 20.51 -3.73
C ALA A 37 7.18 21.13 -2.87
N LYS A 38 6.12 20.38 -2.57
CA LYS A 38 5.01 20.81 -1.70
C LYS A 38 5.42 20.87 -0.22
N TYR A 39 6.53 20.25 0.16
CA TYR A 39 6.98 20.13 1.55
C TYR A 39 8.29 20.90 1.77
N PRO A 40 8.49 21.50 2.95
CA PRO A 40 9.78 22.07 3.32
C PRO A 40 10.90 21.03 3.27
N LEU A 41 12.11 21.46 2.88
CA LEU A 41 13.28 20.57 2.75
C LEU A 41 13.64 19.85 4.06
N GLU A 42 13.38 20.47 5.21
CA GLU A 42 13.63 19.89 6.53
C GLU A 42 12.58 18.84 6.94
N ARG A 43 11.44 18.75 6.21
CA ARG A 43 10.31 17.87 6.54
C ARG A 43 9.91 16.95 5.38
N LYS A 44 10.91 16.42 4.66
CA LYS A 44 10.70 15.46 3.56
C LYS A 44 9.94 14.19 3.99
N ARG A 45 10.05 13.77 5.26
CA ARG A 45 9.30 12.63 5.82
C ARG A 45 7.77 12.73 5.61
N SER A 46 7.21 13.95 5.56
CA SER A 46 5.78 14.15 5.33
C SER A 46 5.31 13.69 3.94
N ALA A 47 6.24 13.57 2.99
CA ALA A 47 5.95 13.15 1.63
C ALA A 47 5.95 11.62 1.44
N ILE A 48 6.21 10.82 2.50
CA ILE A 48 6.26 9.35 2.40
C ILE A 48 4.97 8.80 1.78
N LEU A 49 3.81 9.19 2.29
CA LEU A 49 2.52 8.64 1.84
C LEU A 49 2.24 8.91 0.35
N PRO A 50 2.29 10.16 -0.17
CA PRO A 50 2.06 10.39 -1.59
C PRO A 50 3.09 9.72 -2.49
N LEU A 51 4.36 9.66 -2.08
CA LEU A 51 5.39 8.98 -2.87
C LEU A 51 5.17 7.45 -2.89
N MET A 52 4.73 6.85 -1.78
CA MET A 52 4.35 5.44 -1.73
C MET A 52 3.24 5.10 -2.72
N PHE A 53 2.23 5.96 -2.86
CA PHE A 53 1.17 5.76 -3.85
C PHE A 53 1.70 5.74 -5.28
N ILE A 54 2.64 6.63 -5.61
CA ILE A 54 3.27 6.67 -6.94
C ILE A 54 4.06 5.38 -7.17
N VAL A 55 4.91 5.00 -6.22
CA VAL A 55 5.70 3.75 -6.31
C VAL A 55 4.79 2.53 -6.48
N GLN A 56 3.76 2.41 -5.65
CA GLN A 56 2.80 1.29 -5.72
C GLN A 56 2.10 1.23 -7.08
N ARG A 57 1.73 2.38 -7.67
CA ARG A 57 1.09 2.46 -8.98
C ARG A 57 2.01 1.93 -10.09
N GLU A 58 3.26 2.40 -10.10
CA GLU A 58 4.23 2.01 -11.14
C GLU A 58 4.68 0.55 -11.02
N ARG A 59 4.58 -0.04 -9.82
CA ARG A 59 5.09 -1.39 -9.52
C ARG A 59 4.04 -2.48 -9.49
N GLY A 60 2.89 -2.24 -10.12
CA GLY A 60 1.85 -3.26 -10.30
C GLY A 60 0.92 -3.40 -9.10
N GLY A 61 0.73 -2.34 -8.32
CA GLY A 61 -0.31 -2.26 -7.31
C GLY A 61 0.10 -2.68 -5.90
N TYR A 62 1.35 -3.04 -5.67
CA TYR A 62 1.90 -3.36 -4.35
C TYR A 62 3.28 -2.74 -4.12
N LEU A 63 3.66 -2.65 -2.85
CA LEU A 63 4.92 -2.10 -2.40
C LEU A 63 5.91 -3.24 -2.13
N ASP A 64 6.90 -3.35 -2.99
CA ASP A 64 7.94 -4.37 -2.90
C ASP A 64 9.25 -3.80 -2.31
N PRO A 65 10.20 -4.66 -1.88
CA PRO A 65 11.40 -4.21 -1.19
C PRO A 65 12.27 -3.19 -1.97
N PRO A 66 12.59 -3.36 -3.27
CA PRO A 66 13.29 -2.32 -4.04
C PRO A 66 12.57 -0.97 -4.11
N GLY A 67 11.23 -0.95 -4.04
CA GLY A 67 10.44 0.29 -4.02
C GLY A 67 10.60 1.02 -2.69
N VAL A 68 10.66 0.26 -1.59
CA VAL A 68 10.95 0.81 -0.26
C VAL A 68 12.37 1.37 -0.17
N ALA A 69 13.36 0.70 -0.76
CA ALA A 69 14.73 1.20 -0.81
C ALA A 69 14.84 2.53 -1.58
N TYR A 70 14.16 2.64 -2.73
CA TYR A 70 14.09 3.89 -3.48
C TYR A 70 13.52 5.04 -2.62
N LEU A 71 12.42 4.79 -1.92
CA LEU A 71 11.80 5.80 -1.05
C LEU A 71 12.71 6.21 0.11
N ALA A 72 13.43 5.25 0.69
CA ALA A 72 14.37 5.50 1.79
C ALA A 72 15.51 6.42 1.34
N ASP A 73 16.09 6.12 0.19
CA ASP A 73 17.17 6.91 -0.41
C ASP A 73 16.68 8.30 -0.82
N ARG A 74 15.55 8.39 -1.53
CA ARG A 74 14.99 9.65 -2.02
C ARG A 74 14.65 10.63 -0.90
N LEU A 75 14.11 10.13 0.21
CA LEU A 75 13.67 10.94 1.34
C LEU A 75 14.74 11.11 2.43
N GLY A 76 15.82 10.33 2.37
CA GLY A 76 16.85 10.30 3.41
C GLY A 76 16.33 9.78 4.76
N VAL A 77 15.37 8.84 4.73
CA VAL A 77 14.75 8.25 5.94
C VAL A 77 15.13 6.79 6.09
N ARG A 78 14.96 6.22 7.28
CA ARG A 78 15.24 4.80 7.50
C ARG A 78 14.16 3.96 6.86
N ILE A 79 14.54 2.78 6.38
CA ILE A 79 13.60 1.77 5.84
C ILE A 79 12.50 1.44 6.87
N THR A 80 12.84 1.42 8.17
CA THR A 80 11.87 1.19 9.25
C THR A 80 10.76 2.24 9.29
N ASP A 81 11.09 3.52 9.06
CA ASP A 81 10.09 4.61 9.06
C ASP A 81 9.09 4.44 7.91
N ILE A 82 9.50 3.81 6.81
CA ILE A 82 8.63 3.54 5.66
C ILE A 82 7.73 2.33 5.94
N TRP A 83 8.28 1.24 6.51
CA TRP A 83 7.47 0.07 6.88
C TRP A 83 6.43 0.37 7.96
N GLU A 84 6.73 1.27 8.91
CA GLU A 84 5.75 1.79 9.87
C GLU A 84 4.54 2.40 9.14
N VAL A 85 4.78 3.23 8.12
CA VAL A 85 3.71 3.86 7.33
C VAL A 85 2.99 2.83 6.45
N ALA A 86 3.73 1.92 5.81
CA ALA A 86 3.17 0.89 4.94
C ALA A 86 2.18 -0.02 5.70
N THR A 87 2.53 -0.42 6.92
CA THR A 87 1.70 -1.30 7.75
C THR A 87 0.55 -0.57 8.45
N PHE A 88 0.68 0.74 8.65
CA PHE A 88 -0.35 1.55 9.29
C PHE A 88 -1.53 1.87 8.35
N TYR A 89 -1.25 2.18 7.08
CA TYR A 89 -2.29 2.55 6.12
C TYR A 89 -2.76 1.36 5.28
N SER A 90 -4.03 0.96 5.46
CA SER A 90 -4.64 -0.16 4.73
C SER A 90 -4.76 0.02 3.21
N MET A 91 -4.47 1.21 2.68
CA MET A 91 -4.46 1.48 1.24
C MET A 91 -3.16 1.01 0.57
N ILE A 92 -2.10 0.85 1.36
CA ILE A 92 -0.80 0.41 0.88
C ILE A 92 -0.77 -1.11 0.94
N ASN A 93 -0.59 -1.74 -0.22
CA ASN A 93 -0.59 -3.19 -0.32
C ASN A 93 0.86 -3.68 -0.19
N THR A 94 1.15 -4.52 0.78
CA THR A 94 2.48 -5.14 0.98
C THR A 94 2.63 -6.47 0.22
N GLU A 95 1.53 -7.00 -0.29
CA GLU A 95 1.46 -8.27 -1.00
C GLU A 95 0.97 -8.02 -2.44
N PRO A 96 1.37 -8.88 -3.40
CA PRO A 96 0.96 -8.74 -4.78
C PRO A 96 -0.56 -8.84 -4.90
N VAL A 97 -1.17 -7.83 -5.51
CA VAL A 97 -2.60 -7.78 -5.80
C VAL A 97 -2.86 -7.86 -7.29
N GLY A 98 -4.07 -8.29 -7.68
CA GLY A 98 -4.51 -8.24 -9.06
C GLY A 98 -4.57 -6.81 -9.61
N LYS A 99 -4.65 -6.70 -10.94
CA LYS A 99 -4.73 -5.41 -11.66
C LYS A 99 -5.86 -4.50 -11.16
N TYR A 100 -6.97 -5.09 -10.70
CA TYR A 100 -8.11 -4.37 -10.15
C TYR A 100 -8.36 -4.84 -8.71
N HIS A 101 -8.14 -3.94 -7.75
CA HIS A 101 -8.42 -4.20 -6.35
C HIS A 101 -9.85 -3.73 -6.00
N LEU A 102 -10.78 -4.68 -5.88
CA LEU A 102 -12.18 -4.40 -5.55
C LEU A 102 -12.40 -4.29 -4.04
N GLN A 103 -12.73 -3.08 -3.56
CA GLN A 103 -12.99 -2.83 -2.15
C GLN A 103 -14.48 -2.53 -1.92
N VAL A 104 -15.18 -3.47 -1.28
CA VAL A 104 -16.60 -3.29 -0.92
C VAL A 104 -16.69 -2.77 0.52
N CYS A 105 -17.34 -1.63 0.70
CA CYS A 105 -17.55 -1.04 2.02
C CYS A 105 -18.42 -1.95 2.90
N ARG A 106 -17.95 -2.24 4.12
CA ARG A 106 -18.65 -3.06 5.12
C ARG A 106 -19.13 -2.28 6.35
N THR A 107 -19.04 -0.95 6.32
CA THR A 107 -19.55 -0.07 7.38
C THR A 107 -21.07 -0.20 7.52
N LEU A 108 -21.62 0.13 8.69
CA LEU A 108 -23.04 -0.07 9.03
C LEU A 108 -24.01 0.44 7.95
N SER A 109 -23.80 1.64 7.43
CA SER A 109 -24.65 2.23 6.40
C SER A 109 -24.73 1.35 5.15
N CYS A 110 -23.58 0.86 4.66
CA CYS A 110 -23.52 -0.03 3.50
C CYS A 110 -24.07 -1.42 3.83
N LYS A 111 -23.87 -1.91 5.05
CA LYS A 111 -24.39 -3.21 5.49
C LYS A 111 -25.92 -3.24 5.48
N ILE A 112 -26.59 -2.18 5.98
CA ILE A 112 -28.05 -2.07 5.97
C ILE A 112 -28.60 -1.98 4.53
N LEU A 113 -27.91 -1.26 3.65
CA LEU A 113 -28.27 -1.15 2.24
C LEU A 113 -27.97 -2.41 1.41
N GLY A 114 -27.41 -3.46 2.02
CA GLY A 114 -27.22 -4.76 1.37
C GLY A 114 -25.87 -4.95 0.69
N ALA A 115 -24.80 -4.31 1.18
CA ALA A 115 -23.43 -4.53 0.68
C ALA A 115 -23.00 -6.01 0.65
N GLY A 116 -23.54 -6.84 1.56
CA GLY A 116 -23.31 -8.29 1.55
C GLY A 116 -23.78 -8.98 0.26
N LYS A 117 -24.87 -8.49 -0.36
CA LYS A 117 -25.35 -9.00 -1.66
C LYS A 117 -24.37 -8.66 -2.78
N ILE A 118 -23.77 -7.47 -2.74
CA ILE A 118 -22.76 -7.03 -3.71
C ILE A 118 -21.53 -7.93 -3.59
N THR A 119 -21.01 -8.13 -2.37
CA THR A 119 -19.86 -9.02 -2.14
C THR A 119 -20.14 -10.45 -2.63
N ALA A 120 -21.33 -10.99 -2.36
CA ALA A 120 -21.72 -12.32 -2.83
C ALA A 120 -21.74 -12.43 -4.37
N GLN A 121 -22.35 -11.45 -5.04
CA GLN A 121 -22.40 -11.41 -6.51
C GLN A 121 -21.01 -11.26 -7.14
N CYS A 122 -20.13 -10.45 -6.54
CA CYS A 122 -18.74 -10.35 -6.99
C CYS A 122 -18.00 -11.69 -6.83
N SER A 123 -18.20 -12.38 -5.71
CA SER A 123 -17.57 -13.67 -5.42
C SER A 123 -18.06 -14.77 -6.37
N GLU A 124 -19.36 -14.80 -6.67
CA GLU A 124 -19.97 -15.75 -7.62
C GLU A 124 -19.48 -15.53 -9.05
N LYS A 125 -19.42 -14.26 -9.50
CA LYS A 125 -18.95 -13.93 -10.86
C LYS A 125 -17.47 -14.20 -11.09
N LEU A 126 -16.65 -13.93 -10.08
CA LEU A 126 -15.19 -14.07 -10.18
C LEU A 126 -14.68 -15.44 -9.72
N GLY A 127 -15.53 -16.24 -9.05
CA GLY A 127 -15.16 -17.56 -8.53
C GLY A 127 -14.16 -17.53 -7.36
N ILE A 128 -14.00 -16.38 -6.71
CA ILE A 128 -13.02 -16.16 -5.63
C ILE A 128 -13.70 -15.72 -4.34
N LYS A 129 -13.03 -15.95 -3.21
CA LYS A 129 -13.43 -15.40 -1.91
C LYS A 129 -12.77 -14.04 -1.65
N PRO A 130 -13.31 -13.24 -0.72
CA PRO A 130 -12.66 -11.99 -0.31
C PRO A 130 -11.21 -12.23 0.14
N GLY A 131 -10.25 -11.56 -0.51
CA GLY A 131 -8.82 -11.69 -0.23
C GLY A 131 -8.05 -12.57 -1.23
N GLU A 132 -8.74 -13.30 -2.09
CA GLU A 132 -8.11 -14.08 -3.15
C GLU A 132 -8.00 -13.26 -4.45
N THR A 133 -7.11 -13.67 -5.35
CA THR A 133 -6.89 -13.01 -6.64
C THR A 133 -7.23 -13.98 -7.77
N THR A 134 -7.90 -13.47 -8.82
CA THR A 134 -8.12 -14.21 -10.06
C THR A 134 -6.80 -14.31 -10.83
N SER A 135 -6.37 -15.53 -11.18
CA SER A 135 -5.18 -15.78 -12.02
C SER A 135 -5.39 -15.34 -13.46
#